data_AF-A0AA38Y656-F1
#
_entry.id   AF-A0AA38Y656-F1
#
_cell.length_a   1.000
_cell.length_b   1.000
_cell.length_c   1.000
_cell.angle_alpha   90.00
_cell.angle_beta   90.00
_cell.angle_gamma   90.00
#
_symmetry.space_group_name_H-M   'P 1'
#
loop_
_entity.id
_entity.type
_entity.pdbx_description
1 polymer ?
#
loop_
_entity_poly.entity_id
_entity_poly.type
_entity_poly.pdbx_seq_one_letter_code
_entity_poly.pdbx_strand_id
1 'polypeptide(L)'
;MDLLLDAPNGLAYLDGTIVNQKVIGLGSTGLVIEQGRWAIKIPYVSREIIRGVDGLPDEVEPLTPEEGDYDDRIPLIEEIQCEKAIYRRLGNHHGIVRCHDLESTDPSIRMDRMSGDLRHFLDEQKRPTRQTQLRWFVTLAHTMAYIHEHRIIIADVRLDNLLLDDHLAIKFCDFAGSTLMPLEWDLHGTDDFGYSILIDIGQFGAVMYQVITGKKCKFELGEKESDSLLTGTRREDLPSTEGVWLGHIIENCWTMSFKSSNACRSP
;
A
#
# COMPACT_ATOMS: atom_id res chain seq x y z
N MET A 1 6.74 11.35 23.77
CA MET A 1 5.90 10.60 24.71
C MET A 1 5.21 9.57 23.86
N ASP A 2 5.85 8.41 23.72
CA ASP A 2 5.47 7.38 22.76
C ASP A 2 4.13 6.78 23.17
N LEU A 3 3.09 7.05 22.38
CA LEU A 3 1.84 6.32 22.49
C LEU A 3 2.09 4.93 21.89
N LEU A 4 2.39 4.00 22.79
CA LEU A 4 2.39 2.57 22.57
C LEU A 4 1.06 2.18 21.90
N LEU A 5 1.11 1.73 20.65
CA LEU A 5 0.15 0.75 20.17
C LEU A 5 0.55 -0.55 20.87
N ASP A 6 -0.01 -0.81 22.05
CA ASP A 6 -0.10 -2.17 22.56
C ASP A 6 -0.68 -3.00 21.41
N ALA A 7 -0.03 -4.12 21.05
CA ALA A 7 -0.58 -5.02 20.04
C ALA A 7 -2.05 -5.28 20.41
N PRO A 8 -3.02 -5.06 19.50
CA PRO A 8 -4.42 -5.25 19.85
C PRO A 8 -4.57 -6.63 20.47
N ASN A 9 -5.10 -6.69 21.69
CA ASN A 9 -5.33 -7.96 22.39
C ASN A 9 -6.05 -8.92 21.42
N GLY A 10 -5.44 -10.08 21.13
CA GLY A 10 -6.04 -11.10 20.27
C GLY A 10 -5.38 -11.33 18.91
N LEU A 11 -4.32 -10.61 18.52
CA LEU A 11 -3.58 -10.96 17.29
C LEU A 11 -2.72 -12.22 17.48
N ALA A 12 -2.89 -13.19 16.58
CA ALA A 12 -2.11 -14.42 16.57
C ALA A 12 -1.52 -14.74 15.19
N TYR A 13 -0.37 -15.43 15.21
CA TYR A 13 0.18 -16.13 14.06
C TYR A 13 -0.79 -17.22 13.56
N LEU A 14 -0.59 -17.72 12.35
CA LEU A 14 -1.42 -18.79 11.78
C LEU A 14 -1.33 -20.13 12.54
N ASP A 15 -0.29 -20.32 13.36
CA ASP A 15 -0.15 -21.47 14.27
C ASP A 15 -0.84 -21.26 15.63
N GLY A 16 -1.45 -20.09 15.84
CA GLY A 16 -2.13 -19.72 17.08
C GLY A 16 -1.24 -19.16 18.17
N THR A 17 0.06 -18.97 17.92
CA THR A 17 0.93 -18.26 18.84
C THR A 17 0.53 -16.78 18.90
N ILE A 18 0.47 -16.18 20.10
CA ILE A 18 0.17 -14.75 20.24
C ILE A 18 1.35 -13.92 19.75
N VAL A 19 1.06 -12.83 19.03
CA VAL A 19 2.09 -11.90 18.57
C VAL A 19 2.58 -11.05 19.75
N ASN A 20 3.83 -11.27 20.16
CA ASN A 20 4.49 -10.54 21.26
C ASN A 20 5.49 -9.49 20.75
N GLN A 21 5.74 -9.46 19.43
CA GLN A 21 6.63 -8.50 18.80
C GLN A 21 5.94 -7.14 18.68
N LYS A 22 6.75 -6.08 18.58
CA LYS A 22 6.23 -4.74 18.34
C LYS A 22 5.58 -4.69 16.97
N VAL A 23 4.26 -4.47 16.96
CA VAL A 23 3.48 -4.23 15.76
C VAL A 23 3.74 -2.79 15.29
N ILE A 24 4.09 -2.63 14.02
CA ILE A 24 4.37 -1.33 13.40
C ILE A 24 3.46 -1.01 12.23
N GLY A 25 2.59 -1.95 11.84
CA GLY A 25 1.58 -1.73 10.81
C GLY A 25 0.54 -2.84 10.83
N LEU A 26 -0.70 -2.48 10.49
CA LEU A 26 -1.81 -3.40 10.27
C LEU A 26 -2.34 -3.08 8.87
N GLY A 27 -2.05 -3.96 7.92
CA GLY A 27 -2.59 -3.90 6.57
C GLY A 27 -3.88 -4.71 6.45
N SER A 28 -4.56 -4.59 5.31
CA SER A 28 -5.72 -5.41 4.97
C SER A 28 -5.38 -6.90 4.87
N THR A 29 -4.15 -7.23 4.44
CA THR A 29 -3.72 -8.59 4.12
C THR A 29 -2.65 -9.15 5.08
N GLY A 30 -2.25 -8.37 6.09
CA GLY A 30 -1.17 -8.81 6.97
C GLY A 30 -0.80 -7.85 8.09
N LEU A 31 -0.15 -8.42 9.09
CA LEU A 31 0.42 -7.73 10.24
C LEU A 31 1.89 -7.44 9.95
N VAL A 32 2.34 -6.22 10.23
CA VAL A 32 3.76 -5.86 10.10
C VAL A 32 4.38 -5.75 11.48
N ILE A 33 5.35 -6.61 11.75
CA ILE A 33 6.11 -6.65 13.01
C ILE A 33 7.52 -6.13 12.82
N GLU A 34 8.07 -5.54 13.87
CA GLU A 34 9.44 -5.07 13.93
C GLU A 34 10.37 -6.19 14.42
N GLN A 35 11.41 -6.52 13.64
CA GLN A 35 12.46 -7.44 14.05
C GLN A 35 13.84 -6.83 13.78
N GLY A 36 14.34 -6.06 14.76
CA GLY A 36 15.63 -5.37 14.67
C GLY A 36 15.62 -4.32 13.54
N ARG A 37 16.43 -4.56 12.49
CA ARG A 37 16.51 -3.68 11.31
C ARG A 37 15.46 -3.99 10.23
N TRP A 38 14.61 -4.98 10.47
CA TRP A 38 13.64 -5.47 9.51
C TRP A 38 12.21 -5.12 9.92
N ALA A 39 11.37 -4.88 8.93
CA ALA A 39 9.92 -4.97 9.03
C ALA A 39 9.49 -6.29 8.38
N ILE A 40 8.69 -7.09 9.08
CA ILE A 40 8.23 -8.39 8.57
C ILE A 40 6.71 -8.36 8.49
N LYS A 41 6.19 -8.44 7.27
CA LYS A 41 4.77 -8.64 7.02
C LYS A 41 4.47 -10.13 7.08
N ILE A 42 3.51 -10.51 7.90
CA ILE A 42 3.05 -11.88 8.11
C ILE A 42 1.53 -11.94 8.01
N PRO A 43 0.96 -13.07 7.59
CA PRO A 43 -0.47 -13.31 7.74
C PRO A 43 -0.78 -13.41 9.22
N TYR A 44 -1.96 -12.93 9.61
CA TYR A 44 -2.44 -12.99 10.98
C TYR A 44 -3.93 -13.32 10.98
N VAL A 45 -4.39 -13.83 12.12
CA VAL A 45 -5.81 -13.97 12.40
C VAL A 45 -6.17 -13.16 13.63
N SER A 46 -7.35 -12.55 13.61
CA SER A 46 -7.92 -11.92 14.79
C SER A 46 -8.58 -12.99 15.66
N ARG A 47 -8.13 -13.15 16.90
CA ARG A 47 -8.81 -14.00 17.88
C ARG A 47 -9.75 -13.15 18.72
N GLU A 48 -11.01 -13.56 18.79
CA GLU A 48 -11.86 -13.15 19.89
C GLU A 48 -11.38 -13.89 21.15
N ILE A 49 -10.81 -13.14 22.10
CA ILE A 49 -10.55 -13.68 23.43
C ILE A 49 -11.91 -13.71 24.14
N ILE A 50 -12.61 -14.85 24.05
CA ILE A 50 -13.79 -15.10 24.86
C ILE A 50 -13.31 -15.17 26.31
N ARG A 51 -13.64 -14.14 27.09
CA ARG A 51 -13.42 -14.16 28.53
C ARG A 51 -14.64 -14.82 29.15
N GLY A 52 -14.41 -15.94 29.85
CA GLY A 52 -15.46 -16.58 30.61
C GLY A 52 -16.04 -15.65 31.68
N VAL A 53 -17.18 -16.04 32.24
CA VAL A 53 -17.93 -15.27 33.27
C VAL A 53 -17.05 -14.92 34.49
N ASP A 54 -15.96 -15.66 34.69
CA ASP A 54 -15.01 -15.52 35.80
C ASP A 54 -13.81 -14.60 35.48
N GLY A 55 -13.77 -14.01 34.28
CA GLY A 55 -12.68 -13.13 33.81
C GLY A 55 -11.40 -13.87 33.39
N LEU A 56 -11.40 -15.20 33.45
CA LEU A 56 -10.36 -16.07 32.90
C LEU A 56 -10.60 -16.26 31.38
N PRO A 57 -9.54 -16.33 30.55
CA PRO A 57 -9.72 -16.67 29.13
C PRO A 57 -10.31 -18.08 29.04
N ASP A 58 -11.47 -18.21 28.39
CA ASP A 58 -12.00 -19.53 28.01
C ASP A 58 -11.05 -20.16 26.98
N GLU A 59 -11.12 -21.49 26.86
CA GLU A 59 -10.27 -22.27 25.97
C GLU A 59 -10.17 -21.65 24.58
N VAL A 60 -8.94 -21.52 24.11
CA VAL A 60 -8.63 -20.94 22.80
C VAL A 60 -9.05 -21.95 21.74
N GLU A 61 -10.03 -21.61 20.90
CA GLU A 61 -10.38 -22.47 19.77
C GLU A 61 -9.15 -22.75 18.87
N PRO A 62 -8.90 -24.02 18.50
CA PRO A 62 -7.84 -24.37 17.57
C PRO A 62 -8.07 -23.66 16.22
N LEU A 63 -7.01 -23.01 15.69
CA LEU A 63 -7.06 -22.39 14.35
C LEU A 63 -6.82 -23.41 13.22
N THR A 64 -6.47 -24.65 13.57
CA THR A 64 -6.38 -25.75 12.63
C THR A 64 -7.79 -26.26 12.35
N PRO A 65 -8.28 -26.17 11.10
CA PRO A 65 -9.61 -26.67 10.74
C PRO A 65 -9.68 -28.18 10.91
N GLU A 66 -10.90 -28.71 11.12
CA GLU A 66 -11.13 -30.15 11.10
C GLU A 66 -10.95 -30.70 9.67
N GLU A 67 -10.73 -32.01 9.55
CA GLU A 67 -10.53 -32.65 8.25
C GLU A 67 -11.80 -32.55 7.39
N GLY A 68 -11.74 -31.77 6.32
CA GLY A 68 -12.86 -31.52 5.40
C GLY A 68 -13.42 -30.09 5.47
N ASP A 69 -13.00 -29.29 6.46
CA ASP A 69 -13.37 -27.88 6.58
C ASP A 69 -12.51 -26.98 5.70
N TYR A 70 -13.06 -25.83 5.34
CA TYR A 70 -12.33 -24.80 4.61
C TYR A 70 -11.28 -24.16 5.53
N ASP A 71 -10.05 -24.04 5.03
CA ASP A 71 -8.95 -23.46 5.80
C ASP A 71 -8.80 -21.97 5.48
N ASP A 72 -9.35 -21.12 6.36
CA ASP A 72 -9.30 -19.65 6.25
C ASP A 72 -7.87 -19.08 6.21
N ARG A 73 -6.84 -19.88 6.54
CA ARG A 73 -5.43 -19.46 6.47
C ARG A 73 -4.89 -19.48 5.05
N ILE A 74 -5.45 -20.32 4.17
CA ILE A 74 -5.02 -20.45 2.77
C ILE A 74 -5.09 -19.11 2.03
N PRO A 75 -6.23 -18.38 2.00
CA PRO A 75 -6.30 -17.10 1.29
C PRO A 75 -5.32 -16.05 1.86
N LEU A 76 -5.10 -16.03 3.18
CA LEU A 76 -4.12 -15.12 3.80
C LEU A 76 -2.68 -15.41 3.37
N ILE A 77 -2.34 -16.70 3.24
CA ILE A 77 -1.04 -17.13 2.71
C ILE A 77 -0.91 -16.75 1.24
N GLU A 78 -1.95 -17.00 0.45
CA GLU A 78 -1.99 -16.68 -0.98
C GLU A 78 -1.80 -15.18 -1.24
N GLU A 79 -2.44 -14.30 -0.46
CA GLU A 79 -2.24 -12.85 -0.55
C GLU A 79 -0.78 -12.44 -0.35
N ILE A 80 -0.12 -13.00 0.67
CA ILE A 80 1.30 -12.75 0.94
C ILE A 80 2.18 -13.28 -0.21
N GLN A 81 1.86 -14.44 -0.78
CA GLN A 81 2.62 -15.00 -1.90
C GLN A 81 2.42 -14.18 -3.19
N CYS A 82 1.20 -13.69 -3.45
CA CYS A 82 0.89 -12.79 -4.55
C CYS A 82 1.70 -11.49 -4.45
N GLU A 83 1.69 -10.86 -3.28
CA GLU A 83 2.49 -9.66 -3.02
C GLU A 83 4.00 -9.93 -3.19
N LYS A 84 4.48 -11.08 -2.69
CA LYS A 84 5.88 -11.51 -2.85
C LYS A 84 6.25 -11.75 -4.31
N ALA A 85 5.33 -12.23 -5.13
CA ALA A 85 5.53 -12.38 -6.58
C ALA A 85 5.70 -11.02 -7.29
N ILE A 86 5.02 -9.98 -6.83
CA ILE A 86 5.21 -8.60 -7.30
C ILE A 86 6.62 -8.12 -6.96
N TYR A 87 7.07 -8.28 -5.72
CA TYR A 87 8.45 -7.94 -5.35
C TYR A 87 9.50 -8.72 -6.17
N ARG A 88 9.25 -10.01 -6.48
CA ARG A 88 10.12 -10.80 -7.37
C ARG A 88 10.19 -10.19 -8.77
N ARG A 89 9.06 -9.80 -9.35
CA ARG A 89 8.99 -9.17 -10.68
C ARG A 89 9.71 -7.82 -10.71
N LEU A 90 9.57 -7.01 -9.66
CA LEU A 90 10.16 -5.68 -9.54
C LEU A 90 11.65 -5.71 -9.16
N GLY A 91 12.13 -6.78 -8.52
CA GLY A 91 13.50 -6.84 -8.02
C GLY A 91 13.85 -5.65 -7.11
N ASN A 92 15.10 -5.18 -7.18
CA ASN A 92 15.56 -4.07 -6.36
C ASN A 92 15.48 -2.73 -7.11
N HIS A 93 14.69 -1.79 -6.58
CA HIS A 93 14.54 -0.44 -7.12
C HIS A 93 14.63 0.61 -6.01
N HIS A 94 15.30 1.73 -6.28
CA HIS A 94 15.59 2.75 -5.25
C HIS A 94 14.33 3.40 -4.63
N GLY A 95 13.22 3.46 -5.38
CA GLY A 95 11.94 4.00 -4.90
C GLY A 95 10.98 2.93 -4.35
N ILE A 96 11.40 1.68 -4.18
CA ILE A 96 10.60 0.61 -3.57
C ILE A 96 11.33 0.12 -2.31
N VAL A 97 10.60 -0.20 -1.24
CA VAL A 97 11.20 -0.80 -0.05
C VAL A 97 11.77 -2.16 -0.41
N ARG A 98 13.02 -2.42 -0.04
CA ARG A 98 13.70 -3.65 -0.44
C ARG A 98 13.14 -4.84 0.33
N CYS A 99 12.68 -5.84 -0.41
CA CYS A 99 12.35 -7.17 0.10
C CYS A 99 13.58 -8.09 0.03
N HIS A 100 13.83 -8.86 1.10
CA HIS A 100 15.08 -9.62 1.32
C HIS A 100 14.90 -11.13 1.35
N ASP A 101 13.68 -11.63 1.26
CA ASP A 101 13.35 -13.05 1.39
C ASP A 101 12.58 -13.59 0.18
N LEU A 102 12.81 -13.01 -1.01
CA LEU A 102 12.15 -13.37 -2.27
C LEU A 102 12.21 -14.87 -2.58
N GLU A 103 13.31 -15.54 -2.28
CA GLU A 103 13.48 -16.98 -2.52
C GLU A 103 12.88 -17.87 -1.42
N SER A 104 12.43 -17.30 -0.31
CA SER A 104 11.81 -18.07 0.77
C SER A 104 10.38 -18.46 0.41
N THR A 105 10.02 -19.71 0.72
CA THR A 105 8.65 -20.24 0.68
C THR A 105 7.83 -19.82 1.89
N ASP A 106 8.46 -19.24 2.91
CA ASP A 106 7.75 -18.77 4.10
C ASP A 106 6.70 -17.74 3.69
N PRO A 107 5.47 -17.83 4.24
CA PRO A 107 4.40 -16.87 3.99
C PRO A 107 4.68 -15.59 4.79
N SER A 108 5.77 -14.92 4.43
CA SER A 108 6.19 -13.64 5.00
C SER A 108 6.89 -12.80 3.96
N ILE A 109 6.94 -11.50 4.21
CA ILE A 109 7.73 -10.53 3.43
C ILE A 109 8.63 -9.78 4.39
N ARG A 110 9.95 -9.99 4.26
CA ARG A 110 10.97 -9.33 5.08
C ARG A 110 11.55 -8.14 4.34
N MET A 111 11.31 -6.95 4.88
CA MET A 111 11.66 -5.67 4.28
C MET A 111 12.64 -4.85 5.13
N ASP A 112 13.31 -3.89 4.51
CA ASP A 112 14.00 -2.82 5.25
C ASP A 112 13.02 -2.09 6.16
N ARG A 113 13.40 -1.88 7.42
CA ARG A 113 12.65 -1.01 8.32
C ARG A 113 12.80 0.45 7.88
N MET A 114 11.67 1.14 7.80
CA MET A 114 11.59 2.56 7.46
C MET A 114 11.25 3.41 8.72
N SER A 115 11.41 4.72 8.62
CA SER A 115 11.15 5.68 9.72
C SER A 115 9.67 5.88 10.01
N GLY A 116 8.81 5.55 9.05
CA GLY A 116 7.36 5.68 9.12
C GLY A 116 6.74 6.01 7.76
N ASP A 117 5.42 5.98 7.68
CA ASP A 117 4.68 6.39 6.49
C ASP A 117 4.55 7.92 6.38
N LEU A 118 4.29 8.36 5.16
CA LEU A 118 4.17 9.76 4.81
C LEU A 118 2.92 10.39 5.45
N ARG A 119 1.86 9.62 5.73
CA ARG A 119 0.67 10.14 6.39
C ARG A 119 1.00 10.61 7.80
N HIS A 120 1.56 9.74 8.63
CA HIS A 120 1.96 10.07 9.99
C HIS A 120 2.98 11.22 10.01
N PHE A 121 3.96 11.20 9.08
CA PHE A 121 4.92 12.28 8.96
C PHE A 121 4.25 13.66 8.77
N LEU A 122 3.24 13.76 7.91
CA LEU A 122 2.52 15.01 7.66
C LEU A 122 1.55 15.38 8.78
N ASP A 123 0.90 14.40 9.40
CA ASP A 123 -0.04 14.60 10.51
C ASP A 123 0.66 15.12 11.79
N GLU A 124 1.94 14.78 11.99
CA GLU A 124 2.83 15.39 12.99
C GLU A 124 3.20 16.87 12.70
N GLN A 125 2.50 17.50 11.75
CA GLN A 125 2.69 18.88 11.28
C GLN A 125 4.10 19.17 10.74
N LYS A 126 4.86 18.14 10.37
CA LYS A 126 6.12 18.33 9.66
C LYS A 126 5.80 18.83 8.27
N ARG A 127 6.20 20.07 7.97
CA ARG A 127 6.03 20.65 6.65
C ARG A 127 7.32 20.48 5.84
N PRO A 128 7.38 19.52 4.92
CA PRO A 128 8.55 19.37 4.07
C PRO A 128 8.71 20.61 3.19
N THR A 129 9.96 20.97 2.91
CA THR A 129 10.25 22.08 1.99
C THR A 129 9.73 21.75 0.58
N ARG A 130 9.50 22.78 -0.24
CA ARG A 130 9.16 22.60 -1.66
C ARG A 130 10.18 21.73 -2.39
N GLN A 131 11.47 21.87 -2.06
CA GLN A 131 12.53 21.04 -2.64
C GLN A 131 12.35 19.56 -2.28
N THR A 132 12.03 19.26 -1.02
CA THR A 132 11.77 17.89 -0.56
C THR A 132 10.51 17.32 -1.22
N GLN A 133 9.43 18.09 -1.28
CA GLN A 133 8.18 17.69 -1.96
C GLN A 133 8.43 17.37 -3.43
N LEU A 134 9.15 18.24 -4.15
CA LEU A 134 9.47 18.02 -5.57
C LEU A 134 10.29 16.74 -5.76
N ARG A 135 11.33 16.52 -4.94
CA ARG A 135 12.11 15.29 -4.96
C ARG A 135 11.22 14.06 -4.77
N TRP A 136 10.30 14.10 -3.82
CA TRP A 136 9.37 13.00 -3.61
C TRP A 136 8.50 12.74 -4.83
N PHE A 137 7.87 13.78 -5.40
CA PHE A 137 7.01 13.61 -6.57
C PHE A 137 7.77 13.06 -7.78
N VAL A 138 9.00 13.52 -8.02
CA VAL A 138 9.86 12.99 -9.08
C VAL A 138 10.17 11.51 -8.81
N THR A 139 10.65 11.15 -7.61
CA THR A 139 10.93 9.75 -7.26
C THR A 139 9.71 8.85 -7.42
N LEU A 140 8.53 9.29 -6.96
CA LEU A 140 7.29 8.55 -7.10
C LEU A 140 6.90 8.37 -8.56
N ALA A 141 6.91 9.43 -9.38
CA ALA A 141 6.58 9.35 -10.80
C ALA A 141 7.50 8.40 -11.56
N HIS A 142 8.82 8.47 -11.31
CA HIS A 142 9.78 7.53 -11.90
C HIS A 142 9.52 6.08 -11.46
N THR A 143 9.22 5.87 -10.18
CA THR A 143 8.97 4.54 -9.61
C THR A 143 7.67 3.93 -10.12
N MET A 144 6.59 4.70 -10.20
CA MET A 144 5.32 4.24 -10.78
C MET A 144 5.50 3.83 -12.23
N ALA A 145 6.23 4.62 -13.01
CA ALA A 145 6.55 4.26 -14.39
C ALA A 145 7.38 2.98 -14.50
N TYR A 146 8.34 2.79 -13.60
CA TYR A 146 9.05 1.51 -13.49
C TYR A 146 8.09 0.35 -13.19
N ILE A 147 7.20 0.50 -12.20
CA ILE A 147 6.22 -0.53 -11.81
C ILE A 147 5.29 -0.88 -12.98
N HIS A 148 4.72 0.13 -13.65
CA HIS A 148 3.82 -0.06 -14.79
C HIS A 148 4.55 -0.75 -15.97
N GLU A 149 5.81 -0.38 -16.24
CA GLU A 149 6.64 -1.05 -17.26
C GLU A 149 6.84 -2.55 -16.97
N HIS A 150 6.77 -2.96 -15.71
CA HIS A 150 6.84 -4.37 -15.26
C HIS A 150 5.48 -5.07 -15.20
N ARG A 151 4.44 -4.45 -15.78
CA ARG A 151 3.07 -4.98 -15.91
C ARG A 151 2.42 -5.20 -14.54
N ILE A 152 2.50 -4.18 -13.71
CA ILE A 152 1.86 -4.16 -12.40
C ILE A 152 0.97 -2.91 -12.31
N ILE A 153 -0.26 -3.11 -11.85
CA ILE A 153 -1.19 -2.04 -11.47
C ILE A 153 -1.09 -1.91 -9.95
N ILE A 154 -0.83 -0.70 -9.45
CA ILE A 154 -0.59 -0.48 -8.00
C ILE A 154 -1.90 -0.50 -7.23
N ALA A 155 -2.96 0.08 -7.80
CA ALA A 155 -4.33 0.16 -7.29
C ALA A 155 -4.54 0.91 -5.95
N ASP A 156 -3.50 1.10 -5.13
CA ASP A 156 -3.58 1.76 -3.83
C ASP A 156 -2.44 2.78 -3.58
N VAL A 157 -2.29 3.77 -4.47
CA VAL A 157 -1.31 4.86 -4.32
C VAL A 157 -1.82 5.89 -3.30
N ARG A 158 -1.39 5.75 -2.04
CA ARG A 158 -1.79 6.63 -0.93
C ARG A 158 -0.67 6.87 0.05
N LEU A 159 -0.81 7.93 0.86
CA LEU A 159 0.22 8.36 1.81
C LEU A 159 0.64 7.26 2.82
N ASP A 160 -0.30 6.37 3.17
CA ASP A 160 -0.11 5.26 4.09
C ASP A 160 0.86 4.19 3.51
N ASN A 161 0.88 4.03 2.18
CA ASN A 161 1.73 3.07 1.45
C ASN A 161 3.03 3.70 0.92
N LEU A 162 3.36 4.90 1.40
CA LEU A 162 4.58 5.63 1.04
C LEU A 162 5.42 5.84 2.28
N LEU A 163 6.56 5.14 2.38
CA LEU A 163 7.43 5.20 3.55
C LEU A 163 8.61 6.14 3.33
N LEU A 164 9.14 6.68 4.43
CA LEU A 164 10.33 7.51 4.47
C LEU A 164 11.46 6.77 5.19
N ASP A 165 12.68 6.83 4.65
CA ASP A 165 13.87 6.35 5.38
C ASP A 165 14.42 7.43 6.32
N ASP A 166 15.52 7.12 7.01
CA ASP A 166 16.23 8.04 7.92
C ASP A 166 16.74 9.32 7.22
N HIS A 167 16.80 9.32 5.89
CA HIS A 167 17.24 10.44 5.06
C HIS A 167 16.09 11.16 4.35
N LEU A 168 14.84 10.85 4.70
CA LEU A 168 13.63 11.35 4.06
C LEU A 168 13.56 11.01 2.56
N ALA A 169 14.15 9.90 2.13
CA ALA A 169 13.89 9.35 0.80
C ALA A 169 12.56 8.59 0.83
N ILE A 170 11.70 8.87 -0.14
CA ILE A 170 10.38 8.26 -0.25
C ILE A 170 10.44 6.94 -1.01
N LYS A 171 9.69 5.95 -0.55
CA LYS A 171 9.58 4.64 -1.18
C LYS A 171 8.14 4.13 -1.15
N PHE A 172 7.72 3.46 -2.22
CA PHE A 172 6.54 2.61 -2.21
C PHE A 172 6.77 1.42 -1.28
N CYS A 173 5.80 1.16 -0.42
CA CYS A 173 5.65 -0.09 0.31
C CYS A 173 4.25 -0.65 0.04
N ASP A 174 4.06 -1.92 0.40
CA ASP A 174 2.78 -2.60 0.37
C ASP A 174 2.15 -2.71 -1.03
N PHE A 175 2.28 -3.90 -1.62
CA PHE A 175 1.62 -4.24 -2.88
C PHE A 175 0.41 -5.15 -2.64
N ALA A 176 -0.15 -5.15 -1.43
CA ALA A 176 -1.42 -5.77 -1.15
C ALA A 176 -2.53 -5.10 -1.98
N GLY A 177 -3.25 -5.90 -2.75
CA GLY A 177 -4.29 -5.40 -3.65
C GLY A 177 -3.76 -4.87 -4.99
N SER A 178 -2.45 -4.83 -5.20
CA SER A 178 -1.88 -4.60 -6.54
C SER A 178 -2.06 -5.84 -7.42
N THR A 179 -2.18 -5.63 -8.73
CA THR A 179 -2.38 -6.72 -9.68
C THR A 179 -1.12 -6.97 -10.51
N LEU A 180 -0.60 -8.20 -10.45
CA LEU A 180 0.48 -8.68 -11.30
C LEU A 180 -0.07 -9.15 -12.65
N MET A 181 0.06 -8.33 -13.69
CA MET A 181 -0.45 -8.66 -15.02
C MET A 181 0.51 -9.57 -15.80
N PRO A 182 -0.02 -10.35 -16.77
CA PRO A 182 0.80 -11.05 -17.76
C PRO A 182 1.77 -10.10 -18.49
N LEU A 183 2.91 -10.60 -18.94
CA LEU A 183 3.92 -9.76 -19.61
C LEU A 183 3.39 -9.15 -20.92
N GLU A 184 2.50 -9.88 -21.58
CA GLU A 184 1.84 -9.53 -22.83
C GLU A 184 0.62 -8.61 -22.63
N TRP A 185 0.26 -8.31 -21.37
CA TRP A 185 -0.86 -7.41 -21.08
C TRP A 185 -0.67 -6.04 -21.72
N ASP A 186 -1.75 -5.52 -22.30
CA ASP A 186 -1.81 -4.16 -22.82
C ASP A 186 -1.78 -3.19 -21.63
N LEU A 187 -0.76 -2.33 -21.61
CA LEU A 187 -0.52 -1.37 -20.54
C LEU A 187 -1.70 -0.39 -20.31
N HIS A 188 -2.58 -0.24 -21.31
CA HIS A 188 -3.77 0.59 -21.23
C HIS A 188 -5.06 -0.19 -20.91
N GLY A 189 -4.95 -1.50 -20.69
CA GLY A 189 -6.07 -2.33 -20.24
C GLY A 189 -6.44 -2.08 -18.78
N THR A 190 -7.41 -2.86 -18.30
CA THR A 190 -7.73 -2.97 -16.88
C THR A 190 -7.39 -4.37 -16.36
N ASP A 191 -7.32 -4.52 -15.05
CA ASP A 191 -7.47 -5.84 -14.42
C ASP A 191 -8.95 -6.26 -14.33
N ASP A 192 -9.17 -7.41 -13.70
CA ASP A 192 -10.50 -8.00 -13.49
C ASP A 192 -11.40 -7.17 -12.56
N PHE A 193 -10.81 -6.28 -11.77
CA PHE A 193 -11.51 -5.36 -10.86
C PHE A 193 -11.75 -3.99 -11.48
N GLY A 194 -11.23 -3.74 -12.69
CA GLY A 194 -11.38 -2.49 -13.41
C GLY A 194 -10.31 -1.44 -13.09
N TYR A 195 -9.29 -1.77 -12.29
CA TYR A 195 -8.15 -0.87 -12.07
C TYR A 195 -7.28 -0.83 -13.32
N SER A 196 -6.66 0.33 -13.54
CA SER A 196 -5.71 0.57 -14.63
C SER A 196 -4.61 1.49 -14.14
N ILE A 197 -3.54 1.61 -14.93
CA ILE A 197 -2.47 2.58 -14.65
C ILE A 197 -2.97 4.04 -14.60
N LEU A 198 -4.15 4.33 -15.18
CA LEU A 198 -4.74 5.67 -15.12
C LEU A 198 -5.32 5.97 -13.75
N ILE A 199 -5.83 4.94 -13.05
CA ILE A 199 -6.27 5.06 -11.66
C ILE A 199 -5.08 5.36 -10.76
N ASP A 200 -3.96 4.65 -10.95
CA ASP A 200 -2.71 4.90 -10.22
C ASP A 200 -2.23 6.35 -10.41
N ILE A 201 -2.31 6.88 -11.64
CA ILE A 201 -1.94 8.27 -11.96
C ILE A 201 -2.89 9.26 -11.25
N GLY A 202 -4.20 9.00 -11.25
CA GLY A 202 -5.17 9.84 -10.55
C GLY A 202 -4.94 9.88 -9.03
N GLN A 203 -4.65 8.72 -8.44
CA GLN A 203 -4.26 8.58 -7.04
C GLN A 203 -2.95 9.32 -6.72
N PHE A 204 -1.96 9.27 -7.61
CA PHE A 204 -0.75 10.08 -7.48
C PHE A 204 -1.06 11.58 -7.48
N GLY A 205 -2.00 12.04 -8.31
CA GLY A 205 -2.49 13.43 -8.28
C GLY A 205 -3.10 13.81 -6.92
N ALA A 206 -3.86 12.90 -6.30
CA ALA A 206 -4.41 13.10 -4.95
C ALA A 206 -3.32 13.19 -3.87
N VAL A 207 -2.29 12.34 -3.96
CA VAL A 207 -1.09 12.41 -3.10
C VAL A 207 -0.38 13.76 -3.26
N MET A 208 -0.12 14.20 -4.48
CA MET A 208 0.51 15.50 -4.74
C MET A 208 -0.30 16.65 -4.12
N TYR A 209 -1.61 16.66 -4.35
CA TYR A 209 -2.51 17.68 -3.80
C TYR A 209 -2.46 17.73 -2.27
N GLN A 210 -2.54 16.56 -1.62
CA GLN A 210 -2.55 16.48 -0.17
C GLN A 210 -1.21 16.90 0.44
N VAL A 211 -0.07 16.49 -0.15
CA VAL A 211 1.26 16.91 0.30
C VAL A 211 1.47 18.42 0.16
N ILE A 212 0.97 19.01 -0.93
CA ILE A 212 1.17 20.44 -1.24
C ILE A 212 0.27 21.34 -0.39
N THR A 213 -0.98 20.95 -0.20
CA THR A 213 -2.01 21.81 0.41
C THR A 213 -2.28 21.47 1.88
N GLY A 214 -1.92 20.27 2.32
CA GLY A 214 -2.31 19.70 3.61
C GLY A 214 -3.79 19.29 3.69
N LYS A 215 -4.56 19.42 2.60
CA LYS A 215 -5.98 19.06 2.56
C LYS A 215 -6.14 17.63 2.06
N LYS A 216 -6.97 16.84 2.75
CA LYS A 216 -7.29 15.47 2.34
C LYS A 216 -7.93 15.48 0.94
N CYS A 217 -7.47 14.58 0.09
CA CYS A 217 -7.99 14.33 -1.24
C CYS A 217 -7.92 12.83 -1.49
N LYS A 218 -8.91 12.29 -2.20
CA LYS A 218 -8.93 10.88 -2.60
C LYS A 218 -9.27 10.80 -4.08
N PHE A 219 -8.73 9.77 -4.73
CA PHE A 219 -9.06 9.40 -6.09
C PHE A 219 -9.28 7.90 -6.09
N GLU A 220 -10.53 7.49 -6.22
CA GLU A 220 -10.96 6.09 -6.14
C GLU A 220 -11.56 5.67 -7.50
N LEU A 221 -11.65 4.37 -7.73
CA LEU A 221 -12.33 3.81 -8.90
C LEU A 221 -13.80 4.26 -8.86
N GLY A 222 -14.29 4.86 -9.94
CA GLY A 222 -15.67 5.33 -10.04
C GLY A 222 -16.65 4.21 -10.41
N GLU A 223 -17.93 4.49 -10.23
CA GLU A 223 -19.00 3.54 -10.58
C GLU A 223 -19.14 3.37 -12.10
N LYS A 224 -19.61 2.19 -12.51
CA LYS A 224 -19.83 1.85 -13.92
C LYS A 224 -21.09 2.55 -14.42
N GLU A 225 -20.96 3.59 -15.25
CA GLU A 225 -22.08 4.08 -16.05
C GLU A 225 -22.27 3.20 -17.29
N SER A 226 -23.53 2.85 -17.59
CA SER A 226 -23.95 1.85 -18.57
C SER A 226 -23.16 1.96 -19.89
N ASP A 227 -22.42 0.89 -20.23
CA ASP A 227 -21.57 0.71 -21.43
C ASP A 227 -20.27 1.52 -21.51
N SER A 228 -19.86 2.25 -20.48
CA SER A 228 -18.52 2.85 -20.41
C SER A 228 -17.53 2.02 -19.57
N LEU A 229 -16.23 2.11 -19.91
CA LEU A 229 -15.15 1.63 -19.06
C LEU A 229 -15.26 2.28 -17.68
N LEU A 230 -14.92 1.55 -16.61
CA LEU A 230 -14.81 2.13 -15.27
C LEU A 230 -13.83 3.31 -15.34
N THR A 231 -14.30 4.49 -14.98
CA THR A 231 -13.48 5.71 -14.92
C THR A 231 -13.19 6.03 -13.45
N GLY A 232 -12.07 6.67 -13.15
CA GLY A 232 -11.79 7.12 -11.79
C GLY A 232 -12.73 8.22 -11.31
N THR A 233 -12.50 8.73 -10.10
CA THR A 233 -13.25 9.87 -9.53
C THR A 233 -13.42 11.00 -10.54
N ARG A 234 -14.66 11.49 -10.68
CA ARG A 234 -14.99 12.55 -11.63
C ARG A 234 -14.26 13.84 -11.25
N ARG A 235 -13.85 14.62 -12.26
CA ARG A 235 -13.05 15.83 -12.05
C ARG A 235 -13.78 16.85 -11.16
N GLU A 236 -15.08 17.00 -11.33
CA GLU A 236 -15.97 17.89 -10.58
C GLU A 236 -16.06 17.58 -9.09
N ASP A 237 -15.79 16.33 -8.69
CA ASP A 237 -15.78 15.91 -7.29
C ASP A 237 -14.41 16.16 -6.63
N LEU A 238 -13.39 16.51 -7.44
CA LEU A 238 -12.03 16.79 -6.97
C LEU A 238 -11.82 18.29 -6.70
N PRO A 239 -10.98 18.66 -5.71
CA PRO A 239 -10.71 20.05 -5.39
C PRO A 239 -10.18 20.89 -6.57
N SER A 240 -10.31 22.21 -6.48
CA SER A 240 -9.67 23.10 -7.45
C SER A 240 -8.13 23.05 -7.31
N THR A 241 -7.45 23.04 -8.46
CA THR A 241 -5.99 23.13 -8.59
C THR A 241 -5.52 24.56 -8.84
N GLU A 242 -6.45 25.53 -8.94
CA GLU A 242 -6.12 26.93 -9.18
C GLU A 242 -5.29 27.52 -8.02
N GLY A 243 -4.17 28.16 -8.36
CA GLY A 243 -3.24 28.72 -7.37
C GLY A 243 -2.44 27.68 -6.57
N VAL A 244 -2.60 26.38 -6.85
CA VAL A 244 -1.82 25.31 -6.24
C VAL A 244 -0.47 25.18 -6.96
N TRP A 245 0.63 25.17 -6.21
CA TRP A 245 1.96 24.89 -6.79
C TRP A 245 1.99 23.49 -7.40
N LEU A 246 2.45 23.36 -8.65
CA LEU A 246 2.30 22.16 -9.49
C LEU A 246 0.84 21.77 -9.82
N GLY A 247 -0.12 22.69 -9.63
CA GLY A 247 -1.54 22.44 -9.89
C GLY A 247 -1.82 21.93 -11.30
N HIS A 248 -1.07 22.38 -12.31
CA HIS A 248 -1.21 21.91 -13.69
C HIS A 248 -0.82 20.43 -13.87
N ILE A 249 0.15 19.91 -13.11
CA ILE A 249 0.51 18.48 -13.14
C ILE A 249 -0.59 17.65 -12.47
N ILE A 250 -1.11 18.14 -11.33
CA ILE A 250 -2.23 17.51 -10.62
C ILE A 250 -3.46 17.45 -11.53
N GLU A 251 -3.76 18.55 -12.21
CA GLU A 251 -4.86 18.64 -13.18
C GLU A 251 -4.69 17.64 -14.33
N ASN A 252 -3.48 17.49 -14.87
CA ASN A 252 -3.20 16.52 -15.93
C ASN A 252 -3.34 15.06 -15.44
N CYS A 253 -3.06 14.78 -14.16
CA CYS A 253 -3.31 13.48 -13.56
C CYS A 253 -4.81 13.16 -13.48
N TRP A 254 -5.63 14.15 -13.10
CA TRP A 254 -7.07 13.96 -12.89
C TRP A 254 -7.92 14.02 -14.16
N THR A 255 -7.46 14.73 -15.18
CA THR A 255 -8.11 14.78 -16.50
C THR A 255 -7.71 13.62 -17.41
N MET A 256 -6.88 12.68 -16.92
CA MET A 256 -6.29 11.59 -17.70
C MET A 256 -5.55 12.06 -18.96
N SER A 257 -5.07 13.31 -18.95
CA SER A 257 -4.26 13.87 -20.04
C SER A 257 -2.92 13.16 -20.17
N PHE A 258 -2.43 12.57 -19.07
CA PHE A 258 -1.32 11.64 -19.09
C PHE A 258 -1.79 10.23 -19.48
N LYS A 259 -1.32 9.75 -20.64
CA LYS A 259 -1.55 8.37 -21.08
C LYS A 259 -0.62 7.36 -20.39
N SER A 260 0.42 7.83 -19.70
CA SER A 260 1.36 6.98 -18.96
C SER A 260 2.05 7.79 -17.87
N SER A 261 2.54 7.11 -16.84
CA SER A 261 3.32 7.70 -15.75
C SER A 261 4.69 8.25 -16.22
N ASN A 262 5.18 7.82 -17.39
CA ASN A 262 6.34 8.43 -18.05
C ASN A 262 6.13 9.93 -18.33
N ALA A 263 4.90 10.34 -18.60
CA ALA A 263 4.58 11.74 -18.85
C ALA A 263 4.62 12.62 -17.59
N CYS A 264 4.62 12.01 -16.39
CA CYS A 264 4.76 12.72 -15.11
C CYS A 264 6.22 12.99 -14.71
N ARG A 265 7.21 12.47 -15.45
CA ARG A 265 8.65 12.54 -15.10
C ARG A 265 9.30 13.92 -15.34
N SER A 266 8.64 14.80 -16.08
CA SER A 266 9.14 16.14 -16.43
C SER A 266 8.21 17.23 -15.86
N PRO A 267 8.31 17.55 -14.57
CA PRO A 267 7.56 18.65 -13.96
C PRO A 267 8.05 20.04 -14.41
#